data_AF-E5B5F0-F1
#
_entry.id   AF-E5B5F0-F1
#
_cell.length_a   1.000
_cell.length_b   1.000
_cell.length_c   1.000
_cell.angle_alpha   90.00
_cell.angle_beta   90.00
_cell.angle_gamma   90.00
#
_symmetry.space_group_name_H-M   'P 1'
#
loop_
_entity.id
_entity.type
_entity.pdbx_description
1 polymer ?
#
loop_
_entity_poly.entity_id
_entity_poly.type
_entity_poly.pdbx_seq_one_letter_code
_entity_poly.pdbx_strand_id
1 'polypeptide(L)' 'MIEADGWYLVRVKGSHHQFKHPTKKGLVTVKHPQKDIPLPTLKSIKKQAGL' A
#
# COMPACT_ATOMS: atom_id res chain seq x y z
N MET A 1 -3.74 -2.88 8.29
CA MET A 1 -2.92 -1.88 7.58
C MET A 1 -1.66 -2.55 7.06
N ILE A 2 -1.20 -2.24 5.86
CA ILE A 2 0.04 -2.83 5.30
C ILE A 2 1.30 -2.36 6.03
N GLU A 3 1.25 -1.20 6.68
CA GLU A 3 2.32 -0.70 7.56
C GLU A 3 2.62 -1.67 8.70
N ALA A 4 1.60 -2.36 9.22
CA ALA A 4 1.75 -3.38 10.26
C ALA A 4 2.39 -4.69 9.74
N ASP A 5 2.35 -4.95 8.43
CA ASP A 5 3.03 -6.09 7.79
C ASP A 5 4.51 -5.77 7.49
N GLY A 6 4.97 -4.55 7.76
CA GLY A 6 6.35 -4.13 7.48
C GLY A 6 6.54 -3.42 6.13
N TRP A 7 5.45 -3.00 5.48
CA TRP A 7 5.52 -2.15 4.30
C TRP A 7 5.86 -0.72 4.71
N TYR A 8 6.91 -0.16 4.13
CA TYR A 8 7.35 1.21 4.39
C TYR A 8 7.13 2.09 3.17
N LEU A 9 6.78 3.35 3.42
CA LEU A 9 6.57 4.36 2.40
C LEU A 9 7.93 4.73 1.78
N VAL A 10 8.06 4.57 0.47
CA VAL A 10 9.28 4.93 -0.29
C VAL A 10 9.13 6.22 -1.08
N ARG A 11 7.91 6.50 -1.56
CA ARG A 11 7.67 7.63 -2.45
C ARG A 11 6.25 8.12 -2.26
N VAL A 12 6.08 9.44 -2.28
CA VAL A 12 4.78 10.08 -2.42
C VAL A 12 4.81 10.95 -3.65
N LYS A 13 3.84 10.77 -4.54
CA LYS A 13 3.59 11.67 -5.66
C LYS A 13 2.14 12.13 -5.62
N GLY A 14 1.92 13.33 -5.07
CA GLY A 14 0.58 13.88 -4.85
C GLY A 14 -0.28 12.89 -4.05
N SER A 15 -1.41 12.49 -4.63
CA SER A 15 -2.34 11.56 -3.98
C SER A 15 -1.91 10.08 -4.03
N HIS A 16 -0.71 9.76 -4.49
CA HIS A 16 -0.23 8.39 -4.66
C HIS A 16 0.98 8.11 -3.77
N HIS A 17 0.78 7.20 -2.82
CA HIS A 17 1.78 6.73 -1.88
C HIS A 17 2.28 5.37 -2.32
N GLN A 18 3.57 5.23 -2.53
CA GLN A 18 4.22 3.99 -2.92
C GLN A 18 4.92 3.37 -1.73
N PHE A 19 4.58 2.12 -1.46
CA PHE A 19 5.10 1.31 -0.37
C PHE A 19 5.96 0.18 -0.93
N LYS A 20 7.03 -0.12 -0.20
CA LYS A 20 7.94 -1.23 -0.49
C LYS A 20 8.03 -2.13 0.74
N HIS A 21 8.23 -3.42 0.49
CA HIS A 21 8.53 -4.39 1.54
C HIS A 21 10.01 -4.79 1.47
N PRO A 22 10.69 -4.98 2.60
CA PRO A 22 12.10 -5.39 2.59
C PRO A 22 12.28 -6.83 2.11
N THR A 23 11.34 -7.73 2.41
CA THR A 23 11.43 -9.16 2.08
C THR A 23 10.51 -9.60 0.94
N LYS A 24 9.45 -8.84 0.62
CA LYS A 24 8.48 -9.20 -0.43
C LYS A 24 8.82 -8.39 -1.68
N LYS A 25 9.05 -9.07 -2.80
CA LYS A 25 9.32 -8.41 -4.08
C LYS A 25 8.04 -7.79 -4.62
N GLY A 26 7.95 -6.46 -4.56
CA GLY A 26 6.80 -5.72 -5.08
C GLY A 26 6.78 -4.27 -4.60
N LEU A 27 6.11 -3.42 -5.37
CA LEU A 27 5.83 -2.03 -5.03
C LEU A 27 4.31 -1.87 -5.01
N VAL A 28 3.76 -1.49 -3.87
CA VAL A 28 2.33 -1.30 -3.68
C VAL A 28 2.04 0.19 -3.75
N THR A 29 1.13 0.60 -4.63
CA THR A 29 0.70 1.99 -4.70
C THR A 29 -0.67 2.14 -4.05
N VAL A 30 -0.74 2.94 -3.00
CA VAL A 30 -1.97 3.29 -2.29
C VAL A 30 -2.32 4.73 -2.63
N LYS A 31 -3.59 5.00 -2.97
CA LYS A 31 -4.06 6.36 -3.13
C LYS A 31 -4.40 6.95 -1.76
N HIS A 32 -3.77 8.06 -1.40
CA HIS A 32 -3.98 8.85 -0.19
C HIS A 32 -3.95 10.32 -0.63
N PRO A 33 -5.06 11.08 -0.52
CA PRO A 33 -5.73 11.33 0.75
C PRO A 33 -7.22 10.95 0.68
N GLN A 34 -7.55 9.72 1.05
CA GLN A 34 -8.93 9.33 1.27
C GLN A 34 -8.97 8.60 2.61
N LYS A 35 -9.65 9.20 3.60
CA LYS A 35 -9.80 8.66 4.96
C LYS A 35 -10.58 7.32 4.94
N ASP A 36 -11.41 7.15 3.92
CA ASP A 36 -12.13 5.92 3.59
C ASP A 36 -11.56 5.30 2.32
N ILE A 37 -10.55 4.44 2.45
CA ILE A 37 -10.16 3.56 1.35
C ILE A 37 -11.21 2.44 1.29
N PRO A 38 -11.96 2.29 0.18
CA PRO A 38 -13.00 1.28 0.11
C PRO A 38 -12.38 -0.11 0.29
N LEU A 39 -13.06 -0.98 1.04
CA LEU A 39 -12.70 -2.38 1.28
C LEU A 39 -12.18 -3.14 0.04
N PRO A 40 -12.77 -3.01 -1.17
CA PRO A 40 -12.21 -3.66 -2.38
C PRO A 40 -10.80 -3.17 -2.72
N THR A 41 -10.51 -1.88 -2.53
CA THR A 41 -9.17 -1.33 -2.75
C THR A 41 -8.19 -1.87 -1.72
N LEU A 42 -8.59 -1.98 -0.45
CA LEU A 42 -7.78 -2.63 0.58
C LEU A 42 -7.51 -4.11 0.25
N LYS A 43 -8.52 -4.85 -0.23
CA LYS A 43 -8.35 -6.24 -0.66
C LYS A 43 -7.41 -6.37 -1.86
N SER A 44 -7.52 -5.49 -2.85
CA SER A 44 -6.60 -5.47 -4.00
C SER A 44 -5.17 -5.13 -3.58
N ILE A 45 -5.00 -4.17 -2.68
CA ILE A 45 -3.70 -3.83 -2.09
C ILE A 45 -3.13 -5.02 -1.31
N LYS A 46 -3.96 -5.69 -0.50
CA LYS A 46 -3.58 -6.88 0.28
C LYS A 46 -3.16 -8.03 -0.64
N LYS A 47 -3.92 -8.27 -1.71
CA LYS A 47 -3.60 -9.26 -2.75
C LYS A 47 -2.29 -8.92 -3.47
N GLN A 48 -2.07 -7.66 -3.85
CA GLN A 48 -0.79 -7.21 -4.42
C GLN A 48 0.37 -7.31 -3.44
N ALA A 49 0.10 -7.14 -2.15
CA ALA A 49 1.07 -7.30 -1.06
C ALA A 49 1.30 -8.78 -0.66
N GLY A 50 0.60 -9.74 -1.28
CA GLY A 50 0.72 -11.16 -0.97
C GLY A 50 0.25 -11.52 0.44
N LEU A 51 -0.83 -10.87 0.90
CA LEU A 51 -1.45 -11.00 2.22
C LEU A 51 -2.89 -11.53 2.14
#